data_AF-A0A0B6RZE0-F1
#
_entry.id   AF-A0A0B6RZE0-F1
#
_cell.length_a   1.000
_cell.length_b   1.000
_cell.length_c   1.000
_cell.angle_alpha   90.00
_cell.angle_beta   90.00
_cell.angle_gamma   90.00
#
_symmetry.space_group_name_H-M   'P 1'
#
loop_
_entity.id
_entity.type
_entity.pdbx_description
1 polymer ?
#
loop_
_entity_poly.entity_id
_entity_poly.type
_entity_poly.pdbx_seq_one_letter_code
_entity_poly.pdbx_strand_id
1 'polypeptide(L)'
;MSLEPLFVANRVVAIILPTKPFVEWITAADPTQSNANITLADTHEEPSAFLIPTDKTDDLDHPGKRWIQRNWKLLFERMLEGWYADPALWRRNRTLKMFREWCEIRIHSLVLDCGDTELEYED
;
A
#
# COMPACT_ATOMS: atom_id res chain seq x y z
N MET A 1 -23.26 25.08 1.15
CA MET A 1 -21.85 25.50 1.12
C MET A 1 -21.22 24.86 -0.10
N SER A 2 -20.35 25.57 -0.82
CA SER A 2 -19.57 24.96 -1.90
C SER A 2 -18.55 24.03 -1.27
N LEU A 3 -18.53 22.76 -1.66
CA LEU A 3 -17.47 21.81 -1.31
C LEU A 3 -16.23 22.19 -2.13
N GLU A 4 -15.38 23.06 -1.58
CA GLU A 4 -14.08 23.34 -2.18
C GLU A 4 -13.04 22.36 -1.63
N PRO A 5 -12.41 21.53 -2.49
CA PRO A 5 -11.40 20.57 -2.03
C PRO A 5 -10.18 21.27 -1.43
N LEU A 6 -9.70 20.77 -0.28
CA LEU A 6 -8.52 21.28 0.42
C LEU A 6 -7.27 20.54 -0.03
N PHE A 7 -6.22 21.27 -0.41
CA PHE A 7 -4.95 20.67 -0.78
C PHE A 7 -4.18 20.14 0.45
N VAL A 8 -3.85 18.85 0.44
CA VAL A 8 -3.08 18.20 1.53
C VAL A 8 -1.58 18.38 1.27
N ALA A 9 -0.98 19.38 1.92
CA ALA A 9 0.39 19.81 1.62
C ALA A 9 1.52 18.94 2.21
N ASN A 10 1.21 18.06 3.17
CA ASN A 10 2.19 17.30 3.95
C ASN A 10 2.01 15.78 3.86
N ARG A 11 1.14 15.32 2.97
CA ARG A 11 0.89 13.90 2.73
C ARG A 11 0.73 13.64 1.25
N VAL A 12 1.08 12.43 0.85
CA VAL A 12 0.84 11.92 -0.50
C VAL A 12 0.18 10.55 -0.39
N VAL A 13 -0.51 10.13 -1.45
CA VAL A 13 -1.07 8.78 -1.52
C VAL A 13 -0.05 7.87 -2.19
N ALA A 14 0.35 6.81 -1.50
CA ALA A 14 1.11 5.71 -2.06
C ALA A 14 0.16 4.54 -2.33
N ILE A 15 -0.08 4.25 -3.62
CA ILE A 15 -0.79 3.06 -4.04
C ILE A 15 0.23 1.95 -4.21
N ILE A 16 0.01 0.82 -3.55
CA ILE A 16 0.88 -0.35 -3.60
C ILE A 16 0.17 -1.46 -4.34
N LEU A 17 0.76 -1.88 -5.44
CA LEU A 17 0.21 -2.89 -6.35
C LEU A 17 1.00 -4.19 -6.20
N PRO A 18 0.33 -5.33 -5.96
CA PRO A 18 0.97 -6.64 -6.03
C PRO A 18 1.61 -6.85 -7.40
N THR A 19 2.82 -7.40 -7.43
CA THR A 19 3.45 -7.89 -8.66
C THR A 19 3.25 -9.40 -8.78
N LYS A 20 3.70 -10.00 -9.88
CA LYS A 20 3.57 -11.44 -10.11
C LYS A 20 4.10 -12.31 -8.95
N PRO A 21 5.30 -12.08 -8.38
CA PRO A 21 5.77 -12.80 -7.19
C PRO A 21 4.83 -12.75 -5.98
N PHE A 22 4.13 -11.64 -5.78
CA PHE A 22 3.16 -11.49 -4.70
C PHE A 22 1.93 -12.37 -4.98
N VAL A 23 1.39 -12.33 -6.21
CA VAL A 23 0.26 -13.17 -6.63
C VAL A 23 0.58 -14.66 -6.50
N GLU A 24 1.78 -15.07 -6.95
CA GLU A 24 2.25 -16.44 -6.79
C GLU A 24 2.30 -16.88 -5.33
N TRP A 25 2.65 -15.97 -4.42
CA TRP A 25 2.60 -16.24 -2.98
C TRP A 25 1.17 -16.35 -2.45
N ILE A 26 0.24 -15.50 -2.88
CA ILE A 26 -1.17 -15.59 -2.46
C ILE A 26 -1.67 -17.01 -2.72
N THR A 27 -1.57 -17.48 -3.97
CA THR A 27 -2.01 -18.83 -4.32
C THR A 27 -1.25 -19.93 -3.57
N ALA A 28 0.07 -19.80 -3.40
CA ALA A 28 0.88 -20.82 -2.74
C ALA A 28 0.66 -20.90 -1.21
N ALA A 29 0.24 -19.80 -0.58
CA ALA A 29 -0.01 -19.73 0.85
C ALA A 29 -1.42 -20.19 1.23
N ASP A 30 -2.33 -20.35 0.26
CA ASP A 30 -3.72 -20.70 0.52
C ASP A 30 -3.89 -22.16 1.01
N PRO A 31 -4.32 -22.38 2.27
CA PRO A 31 -4.57 -23.73 2.78
C PRO A 31 -5.83 -24.38 2.17
N THR A 32 -6.79 -23.61 1.63
CA THR A 32 -8.07 -24.12 1.12
C THR A 32 -8.15 -24.17 -0.41
N GLN A 33 -7.15 -23.59 -1.10
CA GLN A 33 -7.10 -23.43 -2.56
C GLN A 33 -8.25 -22.60 -3.17
N SER A 34 -8.95 -21.82 -2.35
CA SER A 34 -9.94 -20.83 -2.79
C SER A 34 -9.38 -19.76 -3.74
N ASN A 35 -8.12 -19.41 -3.58
CA ASN A 35 -7.40 -18.37 -4.32
C ASN A 35 -6.57 -18.93 -5.50
N ALA A 36 -6.85 -20.15 -5.96
CA ALA A 36 -6.07 -20.83 -7.00
C ALA A 36 -6.08 -20.11 -8.36
N ASN A 37 -7.09 -19.28 -8.62
CA ASN A 37 -7.27 -18.58 -9.90
C ASN A 37 -7.11 -17.06 -9.80
N ILE A 38 -6.58 -16.54 -8.69
CA ILE A 38 -6.35 -15.10 -8.55
C ILE A 38 -5.31 -14.65 -9.56
N THR A 39 -5.69 -13.66 -10.36
CA THR A 39 -4.84 -13.04 -11.37
C THR A 39 -4.29 -11.71 -10.87
N LEU A 40 -3.25 -11.21 -11.55
CA LEU A 40 -2.73 -9.87 -11.29
C LEU A 40 -3.83 -8.79 -11.45
N ALA A 41 -4.71 -8.96 -12.44
CA ALA A 41 -5.81 -8.03 -12.68
C ALA A 41 -6.76 -7.97 -11.48
N ASP A 42 -7.13 -9.12 -10.92
CA ASP A 42 -8.00 -9.20 -9.74
C ASP A 42 -7.36 -8.45 -8.55
N THR A 43 -6.05 -8.63 -8.34
CA THR A 43 -5.34 -7.91 -7.27
C THR A 43 -5.19 -6.41 -7.49
N HIS A 44 -5.46 -5.92 -8.71
CA HIS A 44 -5.38 -4.51 -9.09
C HIS A 44 -6.75 -3.84 -9.16
N GLU A 45 -7.85 -4.58 -9.01
CA GLU A 45 -9.21 -4.01 -8.95
C GLU A 45 -9.37 -3.10 -7.73
N GLU A 46 -8.84 -3.51 -6.59
CA GLU A 46 -8.86 -2.74 -5.33
C GLU A 46 -7.48 -2.74 -4.67
N PRO A 47 -6.54 -1.89 -5.15
CA PRO A 47 -5.19 -1.86 -4.63
C PRO A 47 -5.13 -1.16 -3.26
N SER A 48 -4.15 -1.52 -2.44
CA SER A 48 -3.94 -0.85 -1.16
C SER A 48 -3.42 0.57 -1.36
N ALA A 49 -4.08 1.54 -0.75
CA ALA A 49 -3.69 2.95 -0.76
C ALA A 49 -3.31 3.40 0.65
N PHE A 50 -2.17 4.10 0.75
CA PHE A 50 -1.64 4.61 2.01
C PHE A 50 -1.47 6.11 1.92
N LEU A 51 -2.13 6.85 2.81
CA LEU A 51 -1.86 8.27 2.99
C LEU A 51 -0.62 8.42 3.88
N ILE A 52 0.52 8.74 3.26
CA ILE A 52 1.83 8.77 3.93
C ILE A 52 2.34 10.20 4.10
N PRO A 53 3.11 10.50 5.16
CA PRO A 53 3.68 11.83 5.33
C PRO A 53 4.79 12.09 4.31
N THR A 54 4.95 13.36 3.96
CA THR A 54 6.10 13.88 3.22
C THR A 54 6.89 14.86 4.06
N ASP A 55 8.19 14.97 3.78
CA ASP A 55 9.06 15.96 4.41
C ASP A 55 9.44 17.03 3.39
N LYS A 56 9.62 18.29 3.83
CA LYS A 56 10.10 19.38 2.96
C LYS A 56 11.48 19.11 2.36
N THR A 57 12.25 18.23 2.99
CA THR A 57 13.56 17.78 2.52
C THR A 57 13.46 16.61 1.54
N ASP A 58 12.27 16.07 1.27
CA ASP A 58 12.09 14.98 0.30
C ASP A 58 12.48 15.46 -1.10
N ASP A 59 12.87 14.48 -1.91
CA ASP A 59 13.07 14.69 -3.34
C ASP A 59 11.73 15.12 -3.96
N LEU A 60 11.73 16.24 -4.69
CA LEU A 60 10.53 16.81 -5.32
C LEU A 60 9.90 15.84 -6.32
N ASP A 61 10.71 15.03 -7.00
CA ASP A 61 10.24 14.06 -7.99
C ASP A 61 9.77 12.75 -7.33
N HIS A 62 10.14 12.55 -6.06
CA HIS A 62 9.86 11.32 -5.31
C HIS A 62 9.42 11.59 -3.85
N PRO A 63 8.33 12.34 -3.63
CA PRO A 63 7.85 12.66 -2.29
C PRO A 63 7.50 11.38 -1.50
N GLY A 64 7.83 11.33 -0.21
CA GLY A 64 7.53 10.19 0.66
C GLY A 64 8.44 8.96 0.46
N LYS A 65 9.34 8.94 -0.54
CA LYS A 65 10.22 7.78 -0.83
C LYS A 65 11.05 7.34 0.37
N ARG A 66 11.60 8.29 1.14
CA ARG A 66 12.41 7.97 2.34
C ARG A 66 11.54 7.43 3.47
N TRP A 67 10.32 7.94 3.61
CA TRP A 67 9.38 7.41 4.58
C TRP A 67 9.02 5.96 4.25
N ILE A 68 8.73 5.65 2.99
CA ILE A 68 8.48 4.27 2.52
C ILE A 68 9.69 3.37 2.79
N GLN A 69 10.90 3.83 2.50
CA GLN A 69 12.12 3.05 2.74
C GLN A 69 12.33 2.73 4.23
N ARG A 70 11.93 3.61 5.14
CA ARG A 70 12.01 3.39 6.59
C ARG A 70 10.88 2.49 7.10
N ASN A 71 9.69 2.61 6.51
CA ASN A 71 8.46 1.95 6.96
C ASN A 71 8.02 0.79 6.06
N TRP A 72 8.90 0.30 5.18
CA TRP A 72 8.59 -0.75 4.21
C TRP A 72 8.00 -2.00 4.85
N LYS A 73 8.46 -2.35 6.05
CA LYS A 73 8.00 -3.55 6.77
C LYS A 73 6.54 -3.42 7.17
N LEU A 74 6.14 -2.25 7.69
CA LEU A 74 4.74 -1.95 8.02
C LEU A 74 3.86 -2.06 6.78
N LEU A 75 4.26 -1.39 5.69
CA LEU A 75 3.51 -1.43 4.43
C LEU A 75 3.39 -2.86 3.90
N PHE A 76 4.48 -3.62 3.91
CA PHE A 76 4.47 -4.98 3.40
C PHE A 76 3.61 -5.90 4.26
N GLU A 77 3.66 -5.78 5.59
CA GLU A 77 2.81 -6.56 6.49
C GLU A 77 1.33 -6.24 6.31
N ARG A 78 0.96 -4.97 6.08
CA ARG A 78 -0.41 -4.60 5.71
C ARG A 78 -0.87 -5.21 4.39
N MET A 79 0.01 -5.27 3.39
CA MET A 79 -0.29 -5.97 2.13
C MET A 79 -0.54 -7.47 2.37
N LEU A 80 0.27 -8.13 3.19
CA LEU A 80 0.14 -9.57 3.47
C LEU A 80 -1.13 -9.87 4.29
N GLU A 81 -1.41 -9.03 5.29
CA GLU A 81 -2.59 -9.11 6.15
C GLU A 81 -3.89 -8.98 5.36
N GLY A 82 -3.91 -8.14 4.32
CA GLY A 82 -5.07 -8.00 3.42
C GLY A 82 -5.46 -9.29 2.68
N TRP A 83 -4.55 -10.27 2.60
CA TRP A 83 -4.82 -11.59 2.00
C TRP A 83 -4.99 -12.69 3.03
N TYR A 84 -4.12 -12.71 4.05
CA TYR A 84 -4.15 -13.71 5.11
C TYR A 84 -3.96 -13.04 6.45
N ALA A 85 -4.99 -13.06 7.31
CA ALA A 85 -4.89 -12.50 8.65
C ALA A 85 -3.93 -13.28 9.56
N ASP A 86 -3.74 -14.59 9.33
CA ASP A 86 -2.81 -15.42 10.10
C ASP A 86 -1.35 -15.17 9.67
N PRO A 87 -0.50 -14.58 10.54
CA PRO A 87 0.90 -14.31 10.22
C PRO A 87 1.74 -15.58 10.02
N ALA A 88 1.25 -16.76 10.43
CA ALA A 88 1.91 -18.03 10.17
C ALA A 88 1.96 -18.39 8.69
N LEU A 89 1.01 -17.89 7.89
CA LEU A 89 0.97 -18.05 6.43
C LEU A 89 1.92 -17.09 5.70
N TRP A 90 2.41 -16.06 6.39
CA TRP A 90 3.31 -15.08 5.81
C TRP A 90 4.72 -15.62 5.64
N ARG A 91 5.43 -15.11 4.65
CA ARG A 91 6.87 -15.38 4.47
C ARG A 91 7.65 -14.89 5.69
N ARG A 92 8.39 -15.75 6.39
CA ARG A 92 9.11 -15.38 7.64
C ARG A 92 10.26 -14.39 7.42
N ASN A 93 11.09 -14.58 6.40
CA ASN A 93 12.27 -13.76 6.13
C ASN A 93 11.96 -12.60 5.16
N ARG A 94 11.10 -11.67 5.58
CA ARG A 94 10.77 -10.47 4.80
C ARG A 94 11.94 -9.52 4.77
N THR A 95 12.26 -8.97 3.60
CA THR A 95 13.34 -7.99 3.42
C THR A 95 12.87 -6.82 2.56
N LEU A 96 13.54 -5.68 2.66
CA LEU A 96 13.26 -4.53 1.79
C LEU A 96 13.42 -4.87 0.30
N LYS A 97 14.35 -5.77 -0.05
CA LYS A 97 14.53 -6.25 -1.42
C LYS A 97 13.28 -6.98 -1.90
N MET A 98 12.77 -7.90 -1.08
CA MET A 98 11.55 -8.65 -1.37
C MET A 98 10.35 -7.72 -1.55
N PHE A 99 10.16 -6.74 -0.66
CA PHE A 99 9.10 -5.74 -0.80
C PHE A 99 9.18 -5.00 -2.15
N ARG A 100 10.38 -4.58 -2.59
CA ARG A 100 10.57 -3.92 -3.89
C ARG A 100 10.31 -4.83 -5.09
N GLU A 101 10.53 -6.14 -4.95
CA GLU A 101 10.27 -7.11 -6.02
C GLU A 101 8.79 -7.48 -6.10
N TRP A 102 8.11 -7.49 -4.93
CA TRP A 102 6.75 -7.96 -4.77
C TRP A 102 5.70 -6.86 -4.90
N CYS A 103 6.12 -5.61 -4.80
CA CYS A 103 5.23 -4.46 -4.81
C CYS A 103 5.72 -3.38 -5.77
N GLU A 104 4.85 -2.97 -6.68
CA GLU A 104 4.99 -1.71 -7.42
C GLU A 104 4.37 -0.59 -6.58
N ILE A 105 5.04 0.57 -6.51
CA ILE A 105 4.58 1.72 -5.73
C ILE A 105 4.32 2.88 -6.68
N ARG A 106 3.08 3.37 -6.68
CA ARG A 106 2.65 4.57 -7.42
C ARG A 106 2.36 5.68 -6.43
N ILE A 107 3.02 6.83 -6.62
CA ILE A 107 2.84 8.00 -5.74
C ILE A 107 1.96 9.03 -6.43
N HIS A 108 0.91 9.46 -5.74
CA HIS A 108 0.06 10.58 -6.12
C HIS A 108 0.38 11.75 -5.20
N SER A 109 1.10 12.74 -5.73
CA SER A 109 1.57 13.90 -4.98
C SER A 109 0.48 14.95 -4.76
N LEU A 110 -0.49 15.05 -5.68
CA LEU A 110 -1.65 15.92 -5.55
C LEU A 110 -2.78 15.16 -4.86
N VAL A 111 -3.01 15.49 -3.59
CA VAL A 111 -4.11 14.96 -2.80
C VAL A 111 -5.02 16.11 -2.42
N LEU A 112 -6.29 15.99 -2.80
CA LEU A 112 -7.34 16.93 -2.46
C LEU A 112 -8.29 16.25 -1.48
N ASP A 113 -8.41 16.81 -0.29
CA ASP A 113 -9.42 16.40 0.69
C ASP A 113 -10.74 17.05 0.33
N CYS A 114 -11.71 16.22 -0.06
CA CYS A 114 -13.05 16.65 -0.43
C CYS A 114 -14.05 16.51 0.74
N GLY A 115 -13.59 16.10 1.92
CA GLY A 115 -14.42 16.00 3.12
C GLY A 115 -14.77 17.37 3.68
N ASP A 116 -15.97 17.49 4.23
CA ASP A 116 -16.41 18.64 5.03
C ASP A 116 -16.43 18.35 6.54
N THR A 117 -16.01 17.15 6.93
CA THR A 117 -15.86 16.69 8.32
C THR A 117 -14.41 16.31 8.62
N GLU A 118 -14.07 16.22 9.91
CA GLU A 118 -12.77 15.71 10.34
C GLU A 118 -12.57 14.24 9.94
N LEU A 119 -11.31 13.82 9.77
CA LEU A 119 -10.98 12.42 9.54
C LEU A 119 -11.18 11.63 10.84
N GLU A 120 -12.05 10.62 10.79
CA GLU A 120 -12.22 9.64 11.85
C GLU A 120 -11.32 8.42 11.59
N TYR A 121 -10.87 7.78 12.66
CA TYR A 121 -10.06 6.56 12.61
C TYR A 121 -10.82 5.46 13.35
N GLU A 122 -10.93 4.28 12.74
CA GLU A 122 -11.45 3.09 13.41
C GLU A 122 -10.37 2.49 14.34
N ASP A 123 -10.79 2.04 15.54
CA ASP A 123 -9.93 1.40 16.55
C ASP A 123 -9.48 -0.01 16.17
#